data_AF-W1XP21-F1
#
_entry.id   AF-W1XP21-F1
#
_cell.length_a   1.000
_cell.length_b   1.000
_cell.length_c   1.000
_cell.angle_alpha   90.00
_cell.angle_beta   90.00
_cell.angle_gamma   90.00
#
_symmetry.space_group_name_H-M   'P 1'
#
loop_
_entity.id
_entity.type
_entity.pdbx_description
1 polymer ?
#
loop_
_entity_poly.entity_id
_entity_poly.type
_entity_poly.pdbx_seq_one_letter_code
_entity_poly.pdbx_strand_id
1 'polypeptide(L)' 'WKKYEADEDAQYDEVYEIDLSTLRPTVSFPHLPDNTRTIDNTGDVKIDQVVIGSCTNGRISDLRVARDILKGKKVDKTI' A
#
# COMPACT_ATOMS: atom_id res chain seq x y z
N TRP A 1 -4.18 -31.04 -0.79
CA TRP A 1 -3.26 -30.15 -0.06
C TRP A 1 -3.56 -30.28 1.42
N LYS A 2 -2.59 -30.02 2.31
CA LYS A 2 -2.81 -30.03 3.77
C LYS A 2 -2.59 -28.60 4.28
N LYS A 3 -3.54 -28.08 5.05
CA LYS A 3 -3.42 -26.78 5.71
C LYS A 3 -2.59 -26.96 6.98
N TYR A 4 -1.67 -26.02 7.22
CA TYR A 4 -0.96 -25.91 8.49
C TYR A 4 -1.36 -24.57 9.10
N GLU A 5 -1.59 -24.58 10.40
CA GLU A 5 -1.96 -23.42 11.22
C GLU A 5 -1.05 -23.40 12.44
N ALA A 6 -0.94 -22.25 13.11
CA ALA A 6 -0.21 -22.16 14.37
C ALA A 6 -0.96 -22.92 15.48
N ASP A 7 -0.22 -23.46 16.44
CA ASP A 7 -0.79 -24.09 17.64
C ASP A 7 -1.46 -23.02 18.53
N GLU A 8 -2.52 -23.40 19.25
CA GLU A 8 -3.26 -22.48 20.13
C GLU A 8 -2.40 -21.92 21.29
N ASP A 9 -1.33 -22.63 21.67
CA ASP A 9 -0.41 -22.29 22.75
C ASP A 9 0.96 -21.80 22.24
N ALA A 10 1.07 -21.43 20.97
CA ALA A 10 2.28 -20.85 20.40
C ALA A 10 2.71 -19.60 21.19
N GLN A 11 3.99 -19.57 21.59
CA GLN A 11 4.59 -18.43 22.29
C GLN A 11 5.29 -17.52 21.29
N TYR A 12 5.09 -16.21 21.44
CA TYR A 12 5.69 -15.17 20.61
C TYR A 12 6.57 -14.28 21.49
N ASP A 13 7.72 -13.85 20.98
CA ASP A 13 8.61 -12.91 21.69
C ASP A 13 7.92 -11.55 21.89
N GLU A 14 7.11 -11.12 20.91
CA GLU A 14 6.36 -9.88 20.92
C GLU A 14 5.01 -10.03 20.19
N VAL A 15 3.98 -9.31 20.65
CA VAL A 15 2.64 -9.29 20.05
C VAL A 15 2.23 -7.84 19.80
N TYR A 16 1.82 -7.56 18.57
CA TYR A 16 1.37 -6.24 18.13
C TYR A 16 -0.11 -6.29 17.73
N GLU A 17 -0.95 -5.56 18.45
CA GLU A 17 -2.37 -5.43 18.11
C GLU A 17 -2.59 -4.18 17.25
N ILE A 18 -3.15 -4.36 16.06
CA ILE A 18 -3.34 -3.29 15.06
C ILE A 18 -4.83 -3.10 14.81
N ASP A 19 -5.37 -1.95 15.23
CA ASP A 19 -6.74 -1.57 14.93
C ASP A 19 -6.87 -1.07 13.47
N LEU A 20 -7.41 -1.94 12.61
CA LEU A 20 -7.59 -1.65 11.18
C LEU A 20 -8.53 -0.46 10.90
N SER A 21 -9.42 -0.12 11.84
CA SER A 21 -10.35 1.00 11.66
C SER A 21 -9.66 2.37 11.73
N THR A 22 -8.47 2.41 12.32
CA THR A 22 -7.67 3.63 12.49
C THR A 22 -6.69 3.87 11.34
N LEU A 23 -6.49 2.87 10.47
CA LEU A 23 -5.51 2.94 9.39
C LEU A 23 -5.89 3.99 8.36
N ARG A 24 -4.87 4.76 7.95
CA ARG A 24 -4.96 5.76 6.89
C ARG A 24 -4.09 5.33 5.71
N PRO A 25 -4.36 5.84 4.49
CA PRO A 25 -3.44 5.65 3.37
C PRO A 25 -2.05 6.21 3.70
N THR A 26 -1.02 5.41 3.43
CA THR A 26 0.37 5.77 3.68
C THR A 26 1.22 5.66 2.42
N VAL A 27 2.35 6.36 2.43
CA VAL A 27 3.39 6.30 1.39
C VAL A 27 4.75 6.17 2.06
N SER A 28 5.58 5.26 1.57
CA SER A 28 6.97 5.13 1.99
C SER A 28 7.86 6.09 1.18
N PHE A 29 8.53 7.00 1.89
CA PHE A 29 9.40 8.00 1.28
C PHE A 29 10.80 7.43 1.02
N PRO A 30 11.53 7.97 0.04
CA PRO A 30 12.93 7.62 -0.13
C PRO A 30 13.76 7.83 1.16
N HIS A 31 14.80 7.04 1.41
CA HIS A 31 15.30 5.91 0.63
C HIS A 31 15.02 4.54 1.28
N LEU A 32 14.20 4.50 2.34
CA LEU A 32 13.94 3.29 3.13
C LEU A 32 12.44 3.03 3.25
N PRO A 33 11.98 1.77 3.17
CA PRO A 33 10.57 1.41 3.35
C PRO A 33 9.97 1.92 4.68
N ASP A 34 10.78 1.92 5.74
CA ASP A 34 10.34 2.32 7.09
C ASP A 34 10.11 3.83 7.23
N ASN A 35 10.55 4.66 6.27
CA ASN A 35 10.21 6.09 6.19
C ASN A 35 8.77 6.27 5.68
N THR A 36 7.82 5.60 6.33
CA THR A 36 6.41 5.61 5.95
C THR A 36 5.68 6.74 6.67
N ARG A 37 4.89 7.50 5.90
CA ARG A 37 4.09 8.62 6.40
C ARG A 37 2.65 8.48 5.92
N THR A 38 1.72 9.04 6.67
CA THR A 38 0.33 9.20 6.22
C THR A 38 0.28 10.20 5.07
N ILE A 39 -0.70 10.06 4.17
CA ILE A 39 -0.85 10.92 3.00
C ILE A 39 -1.05 12.40 3.35
N ASP A 40 -1.54 12.69 4.56
CA ASP A 40 -1.65 14.04 5.12
C ASP A 40 -0.30 14.69 5.49
N ASN A 41 0.81 13.93 5.51
CA ASN A 41 2.14 14.40 5.87
C ASN A 41 3.18 14.19 4.75
N THR A 42 2.81 14.50 3.51
CA THR A 42 3.70 14.38 2.35
C THR A 42 4.33 15.69 1.90
N GLY A 43 3.71 16.82 2.21
CA GLY A 43 4.04 18.11 1.57
C GLY A 43 3.77 18.10 0.06
N ASP A 44 4.30 19.10 -0.63
CA ASP A 44 4.25 19.18 -2.09
C ASP A 44 5.38 18.37 -2.72
N VAL A 45 5.01 17.27 -3.38
CA VAL A 45 5.95 16.41 -4.09
C VAL A 45 5.61 16.43 -5.57
N LYS A 46 6.53 16.91 -6.41
CA LYS A 46 6.41 16.78 -7.85
C LYS A 46 6.54 15.31 -8.22
N ILE A 47 5.57 14.81 -8.97
CA ILE A 47 5.60 13.47 -9.54
C ILE A 47 6.01 13.58 -10.99
N ASP A 48 7.04 12.85 -11.41
CA ASP A 48 7.49 12.81 -12.81
C ASP A 48 7.16 11.46 -13.48
N GLN A 49 6.80 10.44 -12.69
CA GLN A 49 6.43 9.12 -13.21
C GLN A 49 5.57 8.38 -12.18
N VAL A 50 4.63 7.57 -12.67
CA VAL A 50 3.85 6.63 -11.87
C VAL A 50 3.91 5.25 -12.49
N VAL A 51 4.17 4.22 -11.68
CA VAL A 51 4.13 2.82 -12.09
C VAL A 51 3.09 2.09 -11.25
N ILE A 52 2.12 1.43 -11.91
CA ILE A 52 1.07 0.64 -11.26
C ILE A 52 1.25 -0.82 -11.71
N GLY A 53 1.51 -1.71 -10.75
CA GLY A 53 1.85 -3.11 -11.00
C GLY A 53 3.31 -3.40 -10.67
N SER A 54 3.53 -4.42 -9.83
CA SER A 54 4.84 -4.92 -9.43
C SER A 54 4.74 -6.40 -9.03
N CYS A 55 5.65 -6.93 -8.22
CA CYS A 55 5.47 -8.23 -7.58
C CYS A 55 4.46 -8.19 -6.42
N THR A 56 4.22 -7.02 -5.81
CA THR A 56 3.36 -6.86 -4.63
C THR A 56 1.94 -6.38 -4.96
N ASN A 57 1.74 -5.82 -6.14
CA ASN A 57 0.44 -5.42 -6.70
C ASN A 57 0.41 -5.67 -8.21
N GLY A 58 -0.73 -5.53 -8.87
CA GLY A 58 -0.87 -5.76 -10.32
C GLY A 58 -1.71 -6.99 -10.67
N ARG A 59 -2.38 -7.57 -9.68
CA ARG A 59 -3.50 -8.50 -9.94
C ARG A 59 -4.60 -7.75 -10.67
N ILE A 60 -5.49 -8.50 -11.32
CA ILE A 60 -6.64 -7.90 -12.02
C ILE A 60 -7.53 -7.06 -11.09
N SER A 61 -7.62 -7.40 -9.81
CA SER A 61 -8.30 -6.59 -8.79
C SER A 61 -7.68 -5.20 -8.66
N ASP A 62 -6.35 -5.13 -8.59
CA ASP A 62 -5.61 -3.89 -8.34
C ASP A 62 -5.75 -2.95 -9.53
N LEU A 63 -5.62 -3.48 -10.75
CA LEU A 63 -5.79 -2.72 -11.99
C LEU A 63 -7.23 -2.23 -12.17
N ARG A 64 -8.24 -2.99 -11.73
CA ARG A 64 -9.64 -2.55 -11.76
C ARG A 64 -9.90 -1.38 -10.83
N VAL A 65 -9.32 -1.40 -9.63
CA VAL A 65 -9.38 -0.28 -8.67
C VAL A 65 -8.70 0.95 -9.25
N ALA A 66 -7.48 0.81 -9.80
CA ALA A 66 -6.78 1.91 -10.46
C ALA A 66 -7.62 2.51 -11.61
N ARG A 67 -8.23 1.67 -12.44
CA ARG A 67 -9.16 2.10 -13.50
C ARG A 67 -10.35 2.87 -12.93
N ASP A 68 -10.97 2.43 -11.84
CA ASP A 68 -12.11 3.14 -11.24
C ASP A 68 -11.72 4.54 -10.76
N ILE A 69 -10.55 4.67 -10.13
CA ILE A 69 -10.02 5.97 -9.66
C ILE A 69 -9.75 6.91 -10.83
N LEU A 70 -9.23 6.37 -11.94
CA LEU A 70 -8.85 7.12 -13.14
C LEU A 70 -10.00 7.34 -14.13
N LYS A 71 -11.14 6.67 -13.96
CA LYS A 71 -12.26 6.71 -14.92
C LYS A 71 -12.74 8.14 -15.14
N GLY A 72 -12.79 8.56 -16.41
CA GLY A 72 -13.22 9.91 -16.80
C GLY A 72 -12.19 11.01 -16.53
N LYS A 73 -11.01 10.67 -16.00
CA LYS A 73 -9.89 11.60 -15.79
C LYS A 73 -8.85 11.42 -16.90
N LYS A 74 -8.10 12.47 -17.15
CA LYS A 74 -6.92 12.44 -18.01
C LYS A 74 -5.69 12.65 -17.15
N VAL A 75 -4.66 11.84 -17.38
CA VAL A 75 -3.36 12.00 -16.74
C VAL A 75 -2.78 13.37 -17.12
N ASP A 76 -2.08 14.00 -16.18
CA ASP A 76 -1.38 15.26 -16.45
C ASP A 76 -0.41 15.05 -17.62
N LYS A 77 -0.30 16.04 -18.51
CA LYS A 77 0.59 15.96 -19.68
C LYS A 77 2.05 16.26 -19.31
N THR A 78 2.30 16.78 -18.12
CA THR A 78 3.65 17.11 -17.65
C THR A 78 4.32 15.96 -16.89
N ILE A 79 3.65 14.80 -16.82
CA ILE A 79 4.16 13.55 -16.25
C ILE A 79 4.13 12.43 -17.30
#